data_AF-A0A8X6UMT8-F1
#
_entry.id   AF-A0A8X6UMT8-F1
#
_cell.length_a   1.000
_cell.length_b   1.000
_cell.length_c   1.000
_cell.angle_alpha   90.00
_cell.angle_beta   90.00
_cell.angle_gamma   90.00
#
_symmetry.space_group_name_H-M   'P 1'
#
loop_
_entity.id
_entity.type
_entity.pdbx_description
1 polymer ?
#
loop_
_entity_poly.entity_id
_entity_poly.type
_entity_poly.pdbx_seq_one_letter_code
_entity_poly.pdbx_strand_id
1 'polypeptide(L)'
;MEWSKMMGVVDSNLYQQEKSGDENLVKFAADIDEIERMYEGSCPNDLFKKNGAICSGGLGYCFQGQCPLLKTQCQNIWGKDGENANAACYERLNILGTPNGNCGYDNKGDIRKCAI
;
A
#
# COMPACT_ATOMS: atom_id res chain seq x y z
N MET A 1 23.98 -24.77 -7.36
CA MET A 1 23.46 -23.39 -7.48
C MET A 1 23.30 -23.10 -8.95
N GLU A 2 22.21 -22.43 -9.34
CA GLU A 2 22.23 -21.39 -10.39
C GLU A 2 20.84 -20.75 -10.46
N TRP A 3 20.83 -19.42 -10.44
CA TRP A 3 19.73 -18.50 -10.19
C TRP A 3 18.85 -18.21 -11.43
N SER A 4 18.83 -19.08 -12.45
CA SER A 4 18.69 -18.56 -13.82
C SER A 4 17.69 -19.26 -14.75
N LYS A 5 16.59 -19.85 -14.26
CA LYS A 5 15.48 -20.29 -15.15
C LYS A 5 14.11 -19.91 -14.61
N MET A 6 13.90 -18.60 -14.61
CA MET A 6 12.59 -17.95 -14.83
C MET A 6 11.99 -18.38 -16.19
N MET A 7 10.67 -18.18 -16.30
CA MET A 7 9.83 -18.29 -17.52
C MET A 7 9.36 -19.71 -17.86
N GLY A 8 8.38 -20.20 -17.10
CA GLY A 8 7.45 -21.21 -17.60
C GLY A 8 6.47 -20.55 -18.57
N VAL A 9 6.49 -20.99 -19.83
CA VAL A 9 5.44 -20.70 -20.81
C VAL A 9 4.18 -21.45 -20.39
N VAL A 10 3.03 -20.78 -20.15
CA VAL A 10 1.73 -21.41 -20.42
C VAL A 10 0.58 -20.40 -20.61
N ASP A 11 -0.14 -20.64 -21.70
CA ASP A 11 -1.59 -20.56 -21.90
C ASP A 11 -2.34 -19.21 -21.88
N SER A 12 -3.01 -19.00 -23.00
CA SER A 12 -3.91 -17.91 -23.38
C SER A 12 -5.20 -17.76 -22.55
N ASN A 13 -5.34 -18.38 -21.37
CA ASN A 13 -6.66 -18.50 -20.71
C ASN A 13 -6.69 -18.43 -19.17
N LEU A 14 -5.73 -17.82 -18.49
CA LEU A 14 -5.85 -17.59 -17.03
C LEU A 14 -5.50 -16.16 -16.61
N TYR A 15 -6.52 -15.32 -16.70
CA TYR A 15 -6.79 -14.18 -15.81
C TYR A 15 -6.78 -14.67 -14.36
N GLN A 16 -5.62 -14.89 -13.75
CA GLN A 16 -5.47 -15.04 -12.32
C GLN A 16 -4.22 -14.33 -11.85
N GLN A 17 -4.47 -13.20 -11.18
CA GLN A 17 -3.66 -12.58 -10.13
C GLN A 17 -2.32 -13.28 -9.88
N GLU A 18 -1.22 -12.62 -10.25
CA GLU A 18 0.01 -12.80 -9.49
C GLU A 18 -0.29 -12.41 -8.04
N LYS A 19 -0.66 -13.39 -7.21
CA LYS A 19 -0.55 -13.23 -5.77
C LYS A 19 0.93 -13.15 -5.47
N SER A 20 1.45 -11.93 -5.49
CA SER A 20 2.59 -11.59 -4.66
C SER A 20 2.29 -12.17 -3.27
N GLY A 21 3.16 -13.06 -2.79
CA GLY A 21 3.11 -13.55 -1.41
C GLY A 21 3.35 -12.44 -0.37
N ASP A 22 3.57 -11.21 -0.82
CA ASP A 22 3.56 -10.00 -0.02
C ASP A 22 2.17 -9.33 -0.12
N GLU A 23 1.41 -9.46 0.95
CA GLU A 23 0.06 -8.89 1.14
C GLU A 23 0.01 -7.35 0.98
N ASN A 24 1.16 -6.69 0.90
CA ASN A 24 1.27 -5.23 0.77
C ASN A 24 1.48 -4.75 -0.68
N LEU A 25 1.79 -5.66 -1.63
CA LEU A 25 2.03 -5.31 -3.03
C LEU A 25 0.74 -5.43 -3.85
N VAL A 26 0.25 -4.29 -4.34
CA VAL A 26 -1.02 -4.23 -5.07
C VAL A 26 -0.79 -4.06 -6.57
N LYS A 27 -0.38 -5.15 -7.22
CA LYS A 27 -0.16 -5.19 -8.67
C LYS A 27 -1.49 -5.39 -9.43
N PHE A 28 -1.66 -4.71 -10.56
CA PHE A 28 -2.74 -4.98 -11.51
C PHE A 28 -2.20 -5.08 -12.93
N ALA A 29 -2.96 -5.77 -13.79
CA ALA A 29 -2.71 -5.97 -15.20
C ALA A 29 -2.87 -4.68 -16.02
N ALA A 30 -2.14 -4.60 -17.14
CA ALA A 30 -1.90 -3.43 -17.99
C ALA A 30 -3.12 -2.63 -18.48
N ASP A 31 -2.96 -1.30 -18.57
CA ASP A 31 -3.79 -0.39 -19.38
C ASP A 31 -3.54 -0.64 -20.89
N ILE A 32 -4.47 -0.24 -21.77
CA ILE A 32 -4.40 -0.48 -23.24
C ILE A 32 -3.07 -0.02 -23.84
N ASP A 33 -2.59 1.17 -23.48
CA ASP A 33 -1.31 1.75 -23.96
C ASP A 33 -0.07 0.96 -23.50
N GLU A 34 -0.22 0.10 -22.51
CA GLU A 34 0.87 -0.71 -21.96
C GLU A 34 0.85 -2.13 -22.51
N ILE A 35 -0.33 -2.63 -22.86
CA ILE A 35 -0.47 -3.81 -23.72
C ILE A 35 0.27 -3.57 -25.03
N GLU A 36 0.14 -2.39 -25.65
CA GLU A 36 0.87 -2.03 -26.87
C GLU A 36 2.39 -2.00 -26.65
N ARG A 37 2.88 -1.40 -25.56
CA ARG A 37 4.32 -1.41 -25.21
C ARG A 37 4.88 -2.82 -24.98
N MET A 38 4.07 -3.74 -24.45
CA MET A 38 4.42 -5.17 -24.35
C MET A 38 4.58 -5.82 -25.74
N TYR A 39 3.70 -5.51 -26.69
CA TYR A 39 3.80 -6.02 -28.07
C TYR A 39 5.00 -5.43 -28.84
N GLU A 40 5.44 -4.22 -28.49
CA GLU A 40 6.63 -3.56 -29.06
C GLU A 40 7.95 -4.05 -28.44
N GLY A 41 7.92 -5.00 -27.50
CA GLY A 41 9.11 -5.57 -26.86
C GLY A 41 9.77 -4.67 -25.82
N SER A 42 9.08 -3.61 -25.38
CA SER A 42 9.53 -2.74 -24.30
C SER A 42 8.97 -3.22 -22.96
N CYS A 43 9.77 -3.16 -21.89
CA CYS A 43 9.28 -3.49 -20.55
C CYS A 43 8.24 -2.43 -20.11
N PRO A 44 7.01 -2.83 -19.73
CA PRO A 44 6.05 -1.97 -19.06
C PRO A 44 6.66 -1.24 -17.87
N ASN A 45 6.12 -0.07 -17.54
CA ASN A 45 6.35 0.54 -16.24
C ASN A 45 5.73 -0.38 -15.16
N ASP A 46 6.29 -0.37 -13.94
CA ASP A 46 5.73 -1.16 -12.84
C ASP A 46 4.34 -0.61 -12.49
N LEU A 47 3.30 -1.36 -12.85
CA LEU A 47 1.92 -0.96 -12.68
C LEU A 47 1.36 -1.41 -11.35
N PHE A 48 0.63 -0.50 -10.73
CA PHE A 48 -0.07 -0.74 -9.49
C PHE A 48 -1.50 -0.22 -9.55
N LYS A 49 -2.36 -0.75 -8.68
CA LYS A 49 -3.73 -0.25 -8.57
C LYS A 49 -3.73 1.25 -8.35
N LYS A 50 -4.60 1.94 -9.10
CA LYS A 50 -4.79 3.40 -8.98
C LYS A 50 -4.96 3.83 -7.52
N ASN A 51 -4.47 5.02 -7.21
CA ASN A 51 -4.71 5.64 -5.90
C ASN A 51 -6.21 5.67 -5.59
N GLY A 52 -6.59 5.29 -4.37
CA GLY A 52 -7.98 5.21 -3.94
C GLY A 52 -8.69 3.89 -4.30
N ALA A 53 -8.06 2.94 -4.98
CA ALA A 53 -8.64 1.61 -5.17
C ALA A 53 -8.72 0.83 -3.86
N ILE A 54 -9.83 0.14 -3.60
CA ILE A 54 -9.99 -0.69 -2.39
C ILE A 54 -8.97 -1.84 -2.39
N CYS A 55 -8.35 -2.09 -1.24
CA CYS A 55 -7.40 -3.17 -1.00
C CYS A 55 -7.64 -3.85 0.37
N SER A 56 -6.92 -4.95 0.62
CA SER A 56 -6.97 -5.74 1.86
C SER A 56 -8.39 -6.07 2.34
N GLY A 57 -9.22 -6.57 1.44
CA GLY A 57 -10.60 -6.98 1.75
C GLY A 57 -11.53 -5.84 2.18
N GLY A 58 -11.22 -4.58 1.85
CA GLY A 58 -12.02 -3.42 2.24
C GLY A 58 -11.44 -2.59 3.38
N LEU A 59 -10.29 -2.99 3.93
CA LEU A 59 -9.68 -2.33 5.10
C LEU A 59 -8.84 -1.11 4.75
N GLY A 60 -8.51 -0.91 3.48
CA GLY A 60 -7.67 0.21 3.05
C GLY A 60 -7.87 0.60 1.61
N TYR A 61 -7.13 1.64 1.22
CA TYR A 61 -7.10 2.18 -0.13
C TYR A 61 -5.67 2.25 -0.64
N CYS A 62 -5.49 1.89 -1.90
CA CYS A 62 -4.18 1.91 -2.54
C CYS A 62 -3.64 3.34 -2.61
N PHE A 63 -2.35 3.51 -2.32
CA PHE A 63 -1.65 4.76 -2.53
C PHE A 63 -0.21 4.45 -2.96
N GLN A 64 0.20 4.96 -4.12
CA GLN A 64 1.53 4.75 -4.71
C GLN A 64 1.94 3.27 -4.74
N GLY A 65 0.99 2.41 -5.09
CA GLY A 65 1.18 0.98 -5.25
C GLY A 65 1.27 0.14 -3.97
N GLN A 66 1.06 0.77 -2.82
CA GLN A 66 0.96 0.10 -1.54
C GLN A 66 -0.48 0.12 -1.03
N CYS A 67 -0.83 -0.84 -0.17
CA CYS A 67 -2.03 -0.78 0.65
C CYS A 67 -1.67 -0.34 2.09
N PRO A 68 -1.54 0.96 2.38
CA PRO A 68 -1.16 1.41 3.71
C PRO A 68 -2.27 1.08 4.73
N LEU A 69 -1.97 0.17 5.65
CA LEU A 69 -2.82 -0.15 6.79
C LEU A 69 -2.14 0.31 8.09
N LEU A 70 -2.93 0.78 9.07
CA LEU A 70 -2.41 1.18 10.38
C LEU A 70 -1.65 0.02 11.05
N LYS A 71 -2.22 -1.19 11.04
CA LYS A 71 -1.57 -2.39 11.57
C LYS A 71 -0.19 -2.64 10.93
N THR A 72 -0.10 -2.62 9.61
CA THR A 72 1.19 -2.82 8.91
C THR A 72 2.19 -1.72 9.28
N GLN A 73 1.76 -0.46 9.41
CA GLN A 73 2.63 0.61 9.89
C GLN A 73 3.13 0.35 11.31
N CYS A 74 2.25 -0.10 12.21
CA CYS A 74 2.61 -0.48 13.57
C CYS A 74 3.64 -1.62 13.58
N GLN A 75 3.44 -2.64 12.75
CA GLN A 75 4.34 -3.79 12.65
C GLN A 75 5.71 -3.41 12.09
N ASN A 76 5.76 -2.47 11.15
CA ASN A 76 7.03 -1.98 10.59
C ASN A 76 7.86 -1.20 11.61
N ILE A 77 7.22 -0.51 12.56
CA ILE A 77 7.90 0.30 13.58
C ILE A 77 8.26 -0.55 14.81
N TRP A 78 7.35 -1.41 15.27
CA TRP A 78 7.45 -2.12 16.55
C TRP A 78 7.68 -3.64 16.42
N GLY A 79 7.74 -4.17 15.19
CA GLY A 79 7.92 -5.59 14.90
C GLY A 79 6.59 -6.33 14.69
N LYS A 80 6.67 -7.61 14.34
CA LYS A 80 5.50 -8.45 13.93
C LYS A 80 4.30 -8.41 14.89
N ASP A 81 4.55 -8.20 16.19
CA ASP A 81 3.54 -8.19 17.25
C ASP A 81 2.96 -6.78 17.49
N GLY A 82 3.38 -5.79 16.70
CA GLY A 82 2.81 -4.44 16.70
C GLY A 82 1.35 -4.45 16.24
N GLU A 83 0.51 -3.70 16.94
CA GLU A 83 -0.92 -3.61 16.66
C GLU A 83 -1.36 -2.15 16.72
N ASN A 84 -2.36 -1.78 15.91
CA ASN A 84 -2.92 -0.44 15.98
C ASN A 84 -3.77 -0.26 17.24
N ALA A 85 -3.84 0.98 17.72
CA ALA A 85 -4.69 1.30 18.86
C ALA A 85 -6.18 1.21 18.46
N ASN A 86 -7.04 1.20 19.48
CA ASN A 86 -8.48 1.36 19.27
C ASN A 86 -8.78 2.75 18.66
N ALA A 87 -9.79 2.83 17.77
CA ALA A 87 -10.23 4.09 17.16
C ALA A 87 -10.44 5.23 18.18
N ALA A 88 -11.00 4.90 19.34
CA ALA A 88 -11.25 5.86 20.42
C ALA A 88 -9.97 6.54 20.96
N CYS A 89 -8.80 5.89 20.87
CA CYS A 89 -7.53 6.50 21.25
C CYS A 89 -7.21 7.68 20.33
N TYR A 90 -7.35 7.49 19.01
CA TYR A 90 -7.09 8.54 18.02
C TYR A 90 -8.09 9.69 18.15
N GLU A 91 -9.38 9.36 18.25
CA GLU A 91 -10.47 10.34 18.36
C GLU A 91 -10.35 11.22 19.60
N ARG A 92 -9.89 10.67 20.73
CA ARG A 92 -9.79 11.41 22.00
C ARG A 92 -8.47 12.11 22.19
N LEU A 93 -7.35 11.51 21.79
CA LEU A 93 -6.03 12.03 22.11
C LEU A 93 -5.53 13.02 21.06
N ASN A 94 -5.81 12.78 19.77
CA ASN A 94 -5.26 13.63 18.72
C ASN A 94 -5.88 15.04 18.66
N ILE A 95 -7.11 15.18 19.16
CA ILE A 95 -7.78 16.48 19.30
C ILE A 95 -7.21 17.32 20.45
N LEU A 96 -6.47 16.71 21.39
CA LEU A 96 -5.85 17.44 22.50
C LEU A 96 -4.65 18.27 22.03
N GLY A 97 -3.97 17.85 20.96
CA GLY A 97 -2.77 18.52 20.43
C GLY A 97 -1.63 18.51 21.44
N THR A 98 -1.29 17.32 21.91
CA THR A 98 -0.18 17.09 22.83
C THR A 98 0.96 16.37 22.09
N PRO A 99 2.17 16.28 22.67
CA PRO A 99 3.26 15.50 22.07
C PRO A 99 2.89 14.05 21.76
N ASN A 100 1.94 13.47 22.52
CA ASN A 100 1.52 12.08 22.40
C ASN A 100 0.22 11.89 21.57
N GLY A 101 -0.35 12.98 21.04
CA GLY A 101 -1.56 12.93 20.22
C GLY A 101 -1.79 14.27 19.51
N ASN A 102 -1.56 14.29 18.20
CA ASN A 102 -1.62 15.49 17.37
C ASN A 102 -1.80 15.15 15.88
N CYS A 103 -2.03 16.18 15.07
CA CYS A 103 -2.12 16.12 13.61
C CYS A 103 -0.83 16.66 12.95
N GLY A 104 0.33 16.51 13.59
CA GLY A 104 1.61 17.00 13.12
C GLY A 104 1.97 18.39 13.65
N TYR A 105 2.93 19.01 12.98
CA TYR A 105 3.47 20.33 13.32
C TYR A 105 3.17 21.34 12.21
N ASP A 106 2.98 22.60 12.57
CA ASP A 106 2.87 23.68 11.59
C ASP A 106 4.25 24.14 11.08
N ASN A 107 4.27 25.15 10.20
CA ASN A 107 5.51 25.67 9.61
C ASN A 107 6.44 26.34 10.63
N LYS A 108 5.96 26.63 11.85
CA LYS A 108 6.73 27.20 12.95
C LYS A 108 7.24 26.12 13.91
N GLY A 109 6.82 24.87 13.72
CA GLY A 109 7.13 23.75 14.61
C GLY A 109 6.18 23.63 15.79
N ASP A 110 5.05 24.33 15.79
CA ASP A 110 4.04 24.22 16.85
C ASP A 110 3.13 23.01 16.61
N ILE A 111 2.74 22.32 17.69
CA ILE A 111 1.87 21.14 17.63
C ILE A 111 0.47 21.54 17.13
N ARG A 112 0.00 20.84 16.09
CA ARG A 112 -1.33 21.02 15.53
C ARG A 112 -2.34 20.04 16.13
N LYS A 113 -3.45 20.56 16.63
CA LYS A 113 -4.63 19.75 17.03
C LYS A 113 -5.31 19.18 15.79
N CYS A 114 -5.83 17.95 15.89
CA CYS A 114 -6.72 17.43 14.86
C CYS A 114 -8.08 18.14 14.89
N ALA A 115 -8.69 18.27 13.70
CA ALA A 115 -10.06 18.73 13.58
C ALA A 115 -11.03 17.67 14.14
N ILE A 116 -12.19 18.15 14.61
CA ILE A 116 -13.34 17.32 15.00
C ILE A 116 -14.26 17.19 13.81
#